data_AF-M5FZZ2-F1
#
_entry.id   AF-M5FZZ2-F1
#
_cell.length_a   1.000
_cell.length_b   1.000
_cell.length_c   1.000
_cell.angle_alpha   90.00
_cell.angle_beta   90.00
_cell.angle_gamma   90.00
#
_symmetry.space_group_name_H-M   'P 1'
#
loop_
_entity.id
_entity.type
_entity.pdbx_description
1 polymer ?
#
loop_
_entity_poly.entity_id
_entity_poly.type
_entity_poly.pdbx_seq_one_letter_code
_entity_poly.pdbx_strand_id
1 'polypeptide(L)'
;MGNEESQPTTRQGPNVLSSKDIRGVAEYMKSEQCRKVYIMAGAGISTSAGIPDFRSPETGLYHNLQRLNLPYAEAVFDIDYFRENPIPFYTLAKDMDPSKFRPTLTHSFFKLMDEKGLLNMCFTQNIDTLERRAGLAGEKIIEAHGSFASNSCIECKMPFDEEEMSEAVEKGEPARCDSCGGLVKPDIVFFGEGLPSSFFSTVPELRSADLLFILGTSLTVMPFAGICRLVPESCPRVLINLDAVGDIGSRPDDVLALGECDTVVRKLCEELGWLDELERLWAQTEYLGEKVEEEEVGEITRDIERKLKVSEAVEQVEQEKPEKEEATAVSKPVEDGAVKAEEAKATTTEKPEMPEKESKDTVEKADETEDVTLQTQVLTDPSKAELARKETAPPAPEAKKEEEISEKSADDVTASEKVEVEAEKKSVL
;
A
#
# COMPACT_ATOMS: atom_id res chain seq x y z
N MET A 1 -20.71 45.74 -37.04
CA MET A 1 -21.23 44.58 -36.29
C MET A 1 -19.99 43.80 -35.90
N GLY A 2 -19.33 44.14 -34.80
CA GLY A 2 -19.72 43.69 -33.47
C GLY A 2 -18.83 42.49 -33.13
N ASN A 3 -17.55 42.75 -32.88
CA ASN A 3 -16.63 41.78 -32.27
C ASN A 3 -17.13 41.54 -30.84
N GLU A 4 -17.66 40.36 -30.56
CA GLU A 4 -17.79 39.91 -29.18
C GLU A 4 -16.52 39.14 -28.83
N GLU A 5 -15.61 39.88 -28.20
CA GLU A 5 -14.51 39.30 -27.44
C GLU A 5 -15.11 38.37 -26.38
N SER A 6 -14.79 37.08 -26.51
CA SER A 6 -15.06 36.10 -25.45
C SER A 6 -14.26 36.51 -24.22
N GLN A 7 -14.94 37.06 -23.23
CA GLN A 7 -14.33 37.36 -21.93
C GLN A 7 -13.81 36.05 -21.33
N PRO A 8 -12.55 36.01 -20.84
CA PRO A 8 -12.09 34.88 -20.05
C PRO A 8 -12.94 34.84 -18.78
N THR A 9 -13.61 33.71 -18.57
CA THR A 9 -14.36 33.41 -17.35
C THR A 9 -13.48 33.72 -16.14
N THR A 10 -13.92 34.68 -15.32
CA THR A 10 -13.27 35.06 -14.06
C THR A 10 -12.93 33.80 -13.28
N ARG A 11 -11.65 33.61 -12.92
CA ARG A 11 -11.21 32.57 -11.98
C ARG A 11 -12.02 32.76 -10.69
N GLN A 12 -13.05 31.94 -10.49
CA GLN A 12 -13.75 31.89 -9.21
C GLN A 12 -12.74 31.40 -8.17
N GLY A 13 -12.67 32.11 -7.05
CA GLY A 13 -11.83 31.72 -5.92
C GLY A 13 -12.25 30.37 -5.32
N PRO A 14 -11.58 29.91 -4.25
CA PRO A 14 -12.03 28.74 -3.51
C PRO A 14 -13.47 28.92 -3.00
N ASN A 15 -14.25 27.84 -2.90
CA ASN A 15 -15.63 27.88 -2.41
C ASN A 15 -15.70 27.69 -0.89
N VAL A 16 -14.77 26.91 -0.32
CA VAL A 16 -14.74 26.52 1.09
C VAL A 16 -13.52 27.09 1.79
N LEU A 17 -12.34 27.02 1.16
CA LEU A 17 -11.11 27.58 1.74
C LEU A 17 -11.09 29.11 1.64
N SER A 18 -10.43 29.77 2.60
CA SER A 18 -10.17 31.22 2.52
C SER A 18 -9.12 31.58 1.47
N SER A 19 -8.15 30.67 1.24
CA SER A 19 -7.10 30.76 0.23
C SER A 19 -6.65 29.37 -0.21
N LYS A 20 -6.10 29.26 -1.44
CA LYS A 20 -5.60 27.99 -2.00
C LYS A 20 -4.13 27.74 -1.63
N ASP A 21 -3.81 27.85 -0.34
CA ASP A 21 -2.48 27.65 0.21
C ASP A 21 -2.55 26.99 1.61
N ILE A 22 -1.38 26.68 2.18
CA ILE A 22 -1.29 26.01 3.49
C ILE A 22 -1.98 26.80 4.61
N ARG A 23 -1.95 28.14 4.54
CA ARG A 23 -2.63 28.97 5.52
C ARG A 23 -4.14 28.80 5.44
N GLY A 24 -4.71 28.81 4.22
CA GLY A 24 -6.15 28.58 4.02
C GLY A 24 -6.59 27.19 4.49
N VAL A 25 -5.76 26.17 4.28
CA VAL A 25 -5.97 24.81 4.82
C VAL A 25 -5.96 24.83 6.35
N ALA A 26 -4.97 25.48 6.97
CA ALA A 26 -4.88 25.58 8.43
C ALA A 26 -6.08 26.32 9.04
N GLU A 27 -6.52 27.42 8.43
CA GLU A 27 -7.73 28.15 8.84
C GLU A 27 -8.99 27.27 8.75
N TYR A 28 -9.13 26.48 7.68
CA TYR A 28 -10.23 25.53 7.53
C TYR A 28 -10.20 24.40 8.56
N MET A 29 -9.04 23.80 8.81
CA MET A 29 -8.84 22.76 9.84
C MET A 29 -9.18 23.26 11.25
N LYS A 30 -8.93 24.54 11.54
CA LYS A 30 -9.30 25.18 12.82
C LYS A 30 -10.82 25.43 12.95
N SER A 31 -11.59 25.37 11.88
CA SER A 31 -13.03 25.62 11.89
C SER A 31 -13.85 24.42 12.37
N GLU A 32 -15.11 24.65 12.73
CA GLU A 32 -16.07 23.58 13.09
C GLU A 32 -16.48 22.68 11.91
N GLN A 33 -16.14 23.07 10.68
CA GLN A 33 -16.53 22.35 9.46
C GLN A 33 -15.56 21.21 9.11
N CYS A 34 -14.36 21.18 9.70
CA CYS A 34 -13.36 20.15 9.43
C CYS A 34 -13.24 19.22 10.63
N ARG A 35 -13.93 18.08 10.59
CA ARG A 35 -13.90 17.07 11.67
C ARG A 35 -13.53 15.69 11.18
N LYS A 36 -13.66 15.43 9.88
CA LYS A 36 -13.36 14.15 9.24
C LYS A 36 -12.26 14.26 8.21
N VAL A 37 -11.02 14.16 8.67
CA VAL A 37 -9.83 14.21 7.82
C VAL A 37 -9.45 12.80 7.38
N TYR A 38 -9.24 12.64 6.09
CA TYR A 38 -8.73 11.41 5.49
C TYR A 38 -7.34 11.65 4.90
N ILE A 39 -6.53 10.61 4.89
CA ILE A 39 -5.18 10.63 4.34
C ILE A 39 -5.06 9.56 3.27
N MET A 40 -4.40 9.92 2.17
CA MET A 40 -3.83 9.01 1.19
C MET A 40 -2.32 9.22 1.16
N ALA A 41 -1.56 8.20 1.57
CA ALA A 41 -0.11 8.24 1.65
C ALA A 41 0.54 7.24 0.68
N GLY A 42 1.70 7.62 0.16
CA GLY A 42 2.58 6.73 -0.61
C GLY A 42 4.05 6.92 -0.26
N ALA A 43 4.95 6.28 -1.02
CA ALA A 43 6.35 6.11 -0.64
C ALA A 43 7.11 7.43 -0.38
N GLY A 44 6.68 8.54 -0.98
CA GLY A 44 7.30 9.85 -0.78
C GLY A 44 7.19 10.42 0.64
N ILE A 45 6.39 9.84 1.54
CA ILE A 45 6.40 10.19 2.97
C ILE A 45 7.50 9.47 3.76
N SER A 46 8.09 8.41 3.20
CA SER A 46 9.09 7.54 3.83
C SER A 46 10.51 7.75 3.29
N THR A 47 10.70 8.54 2.23
CA THR A 47 12.02 8.76 1.63
C THR A 47 13.02 9.41 2.58
N SER A 48 12.58 10.34 3.45
CA SER A 48 13.44 10.95 4.48
C SER A 48 13.79 10.00 5.63
N ALA A 49 13.12 8.84 5.74
CA ALA A 49 13.50 7.76 6.66
C ALA A 49 14.66 6.90 6.12
N GLY A 50 15.12 7.13 4.89
CA GLY A 50 16.12 6.30 4.22
C GLY A 50 15.52 5.09 3.49
N ILE A 51 14.19 4.98 3.42
CA ILE A 51 13.52 3.96 2.61
C ILE A 51 13.44 4.50 1.18
N PRO A 52 14.16 3.90 0.21
CA PRO A 52 14.05 4.32 -1.18
C PRO A 52 12.61 4.13 -1.65
N ASP A 53 12.11 5.07 -2.43
CA ASP A 53 10.84 4.82 -3.12
C ASP A 53 11.05 3.72 -4.18
N PHE A 54 9.97 3.28 -4.81
CA PHE A 54 10.08 2.25 -5.82
C PHE A 54 10.67 2.77 -7.14
N ARG A 55 10.39 4.03 -7.51
CA ARG A 55 10.43 4.50 -8.91
C ARG A 55 11.39 5.66 -9.18
N SER A 56 11.97 6.29 -8.16
CA SER A 56 12.86 7.43 -8.38
C SER A 56 14.07 7.00 -9.21
N PRO A 57 14.46 7.80 -10.22
CA PRO A 57 15.71 7.57 -10.93
C PRO A 57 16.90 7.51 -9.97
N GLU A 58 17.83 6.60 -10.21
CA GLU A 58 19.10 6.42 -9.47
C GLU A 58 18.99 5.90 -8.01
N THR A 59 17.97 6.29 -7.25
CA THR A 59 17.80 5.92 -5.84
C THR A 59 16.69 4.91 -5.59
N GLY A 60 15.76 4.73 -6.54
CA GLY A 60 14.61 3.85 -6.36
C GLY A 60 14.96 2.36 -6.34
N LEU A 61 14.17 1.57 -5.62
CA LEU A 61 14.36 0.12 -5.46
C LEU A 61 14.55 -0.58 -6.81
N TYR A 62 13.74 -0.25 -7.81
CA TYR A 62 13.80 -0.84 -9.16
C TYR A 62 15.11 -0.59 -9.91
N HIS A 63 15.78 0.53 -9.65
CA HIS A 63 17.10 0.80 -10.24
C HIS A 63 18.15 -0.16 -9.68
N ASN A 64 18.09 -0.46 -8.38
CA ASN A 64 19.01 -1.36 -7.71
C ASN A 64 18.76 -2.85 -8.06
N LEU A 65 17.55 -3.18 -8.53
CA LEU A 65 17.12 -4.53 -8.90
C LEU A 65 17.54 -4.97 -10.31
N GLN A 66 18.10 -4.08 -11.15
CA GLN A 66 18.59 -4.42 -12.50
C GLN A 66 19.62 -5.57 -12.53
N ARG A 67 20.17 -5.91 -11.37
CA ARG A 67 21.23 -6.91 -11.16
C ARG A 67 20.69 -8.32 -10.95
N LEU A 68 19.39 -8.47 -10.64
CA LEU A 68 18.73 -9.77 -10.44
C LEU A 68 18.27 -10.41 -11.77
N ASN A 69 18.73 -9.88 -12.91
CA ASN A 69 18.37 -10.33 -14.26
C ASN A 69 16.86 -10.53 -14.47
N LEU A 70 16.07 -9.63 -13.87
CA LEU A 70 14.61 -9.66 -13.95
C LEU A 70 14.15 -9.26 -15.36
N PRO A 71 13.02 -9.81 -15.85
CA PRO A 71 12.48 -9.45 -17.16
C PRO A 71 12.04 -7.97 -17.22
N TYR A 72 11.62 -7.42 -16.09
CA TYR A 72 11.31 -6.02 -15.83
C TYR A 72 11.43 -5.77 -14.32
N ALA A 73 11.59 -4.52 -13.88
CA ALA A 73 11.97 -4.24 -12.49
C ALA A 73 10.87 -4.59 -11.48
N GLU A 74 9.60 -4.46 -11.87
CA GLU A 74 8.43 -4.78 -11.07
C GLU A 74 8.22 -6.30 -10.87
N ALA A 75 8.91 -7.15 -11.64
CA ALA A 75 8.69 -8.60 -11.63
C ALA A 75 8.89 -9.24 -10.26
N VAL A 76 9.77 -8.70 -9.42
CA VAL A 76 10.01 -9.21 -8.05
C VAL A 76 8.76 -9.10 -7.15
N PHE A 77 7.83 -8.20 -7.48
CA PHE A 77 6.55 -8.02 -6.78
C PHE A 77 5.37 -8.46 -7.66
N ASP A 78 5.59 -9.28 -8.68
CA ASP A 78 4.54 -9.84 -9.52
C ASP A 78 4.20 -11.26 -9.04
N ILE A 79 2.91 -11.55 -8.83
CA ILE A 79 2.49 -12.83 -8.25
C ILE A 79 2.75 -14.01 -9.18
N ASP A 80 2.65 -13.82 -10.50
CA ASP A 80 2.88 -14.88 -11.46
C ASP A 80 4.39 -15.16 -11.57
N TYR A 81 5.21 -14.11 -11.58
CA TYR A 81 6.67 -14.27 -11.50
C TYR A 81 7.09 -14.95 -10.19
N PHE A 82 6.50 -14.58 -9.05
CA PHE A 82 6.81 -15.19 -7.75
C PHE A 82 6.48 -16.69 -7.71
N ARG A 83 5.41 -17.11 -8.40
CA ARG A 83 5.05 -18.53 -8.53
C ARG A 83 6.08 -19.31 -9.33
N GLU A 84 6.66 -18.70 -10.36
CA GLU A 84 7.68 -19.31 -11.21
C GLU A 84 9.07 -19.29 -10.55
N ASN A 85 9.46 -18.14 -9.99
CA ASN A 85 10.76 -17.91 -9.38
C ASN A 85 10.65 -17.01 -8.13
N PRO A 86 10.46 -17.60 -6.93
CA PRO A 86 10.35 -16.84 -5.67
C PRO A 86 11.69 -16.34 -5.12
N ILE A 87 12.81 -16.89 -5.57
CA ILE A 87 14.15 -16.64 -4.98
C ILE A 87 14.53 -15.14 -4.97
N PRO A 88 14.32 -14.36 -6.05
CA PRO A 88 14.63 -12.93 -6.07
C PRO A 88 13.91 -12.15 -4.97
N PHE A 89 12.63 -12.47 -4.71
CA PHE A 89 11.86 -11.82 -3.65
C PHE A 89 12.42 -12.17 -2.27
N TYR A 90 12.66 -13.44 -1.98
CA TYR A 90 13.21 -13.87 -0.68
C TYR A 90 14.60 -13.28 -0.42
N THR A 91 15.40 -13.13 -1.46
CA THR A 91 16.72 -12.50 -1.37
C THR A 91 16.60 -11.01 -1.04
N LEU A 92 15.63 -10.32 -1.65
CA LEU A 92 15.37 -8.90 -1.39
C LEU A 92 14.72 -8.65 -0.03
N ALA A 93 13.79 -9.52 0.39
CA ALA A 93 13.01 -9.36 1.61
C ALA A 93 13.89 -9.24 2.87
N LYS A 94 15.08 -9.84 2.84
CA LYS A 94 16.09 -9.73 3.90
C LYS A 94 16.52 -8.30 4.19
N ASP A 95 16.53 -7.45 3.17
CA ASP A 95 16.97 -6.06 3.27
C ASP A 95 15.80 -5.09 3.47
N MET A 96 14.56 -5.61 3.42
CA MET A 96 13.32 -4.83 3.57
C MET A 96 12.76 -4.83 4.99
N ASP A 97 13.54 -5.29 5.99
CA ASP A 97 13.11 -5.28 7.39
C ASP A 97 12.72 -3.85 7.84
N PRO A 98 11.44 -3.60 8.13
CA PRO A 98 10.99 -2.27 8.47
C PRO A 98 11.48 -1.79 9.83
N SER A 99 11.93 -2.68 10.72
CA SER A 99 12.37 -2.34 12.08
C SER A 99 13.54 -1.35 12.11
N LYS A 100 14.34 -1.31 11.04
CA LYS A 100 15.57 -0.52 10.93
C LYS A 100 15.33 0.98 10.76
N PHE A 101 14.19 1.37 10.19
CA PHE A 101 13.96 2.76 9.78
C PHE A 101 13.31 3.57 10.89
N ARG A 102 13.47 4.89 10.93
CA ARG A 102 12.72 5.74 11.88
C ARG A 102 11.52 6.37 11.17
N PRO A 103 10.31 6.39 11.76
CA PRO A 103 9.20 7.14 11.18
C PRO A 103 9.55 8.62 10.95
N THR A 104 9.07 9.17 9.84
CA THR A 104 9.32 10.57 9.48
C THR A 104 8.46 11.54 10.31
N LEU A 105 8.75 12.83 10.20
CA LEU A 105 7.93 13.88 10.82
C LEU A 105 6.49 13.83 10.27
N THR A 106 6.32 13.54 8.98
CA THR A 106 5.01 13.33 8.35
C THR A 106 4.20 12.21 9.00
N HIS A 107 4.82 11.08 9.35
CA HIS A 107 4.13 10.00 10.08
C HIS A 107 3.67 10.46 11.48
N SER A 108 4.52 11.22 12.16
CA SER A 108 4.19 11.79 13.49
C SER A 108 3.03 12.81 13.41
N PHE A 109 2.87 13.50 12.28
CA PHE A 109 1.72 14.35 12.03
C PHE A 109 0.41 13.56 11.91
N PHE A 110 0.44 12.34 11.36
CA PHE A 110 -0.76 11.50 11.31
C PHE A 110 -1.20 11.11 12.72
N LYS A 111 -0.23 10.71 13.58
CA LYS A 111 -0.48 10.49 15.00
C LYS A 111 -1.03 11.74 15.69
N LEU A 112 -0.45 12.90 15.42
CA LEU A 112 -0.93 14.15 16.02
C LEU A 112 -2.38 14.46 15.62
N MET A 113 -2.75 14.28 14.35
CA MET A 113 -4.14 14.46 13.92
C MET A 113 -5.12 13.49 14.59
N ASP A 114 -4.67 12.26 14.86
CA ASP A 114 -5.43 11.29 15.65
C ASP A 114 -5.60 11.75 17.12
N GLU A 115 -4.53 12.23 17.77
CA GLU A 115 -4.59 12.79 19.12
C GLU A 115 -5.48 14.05 19.21
N LYS A 116 -5.56 14.83 18.13
CA LYS A 116 -6.48 15.97 17.99
C LYS A 116 -7.93 15.55 17.68
N GLY A 117 -8.20 14.27 17.43
CA GLY A 117 -9.53 13.73 17.11
C GLY A 117 -10.03 14.11 15.72
N LEU A 118 -9.14 14.45 14.79
CA LEU A 118 -9.48 14.87 13.42
C LEU A 118 -9.30 13.75 12.38
N LEU A 119 -8.36 12.83 12.63
CA LEU A 119 -8.06 11.75 11.70
C LEU A 119 -9.16 10.68 11.73
N ASN A 120 -9.84 10.50 10.61
CA ASN A 120 -10.79 9.41 10.41
C ASN A 120 -10.08 8.14 9.96
N MET A 121 -9.32 8.21 8.86
CA MET A 121 -8.63 7.06 8.29
C MET A 121 -7.40 7.48 7.49
N CYS A 122 -6.35 6.69 7.60
CA CYS A 122 -5.16 6.74 6.77
C CYS A 122 -5.16 5.56 5.79
N PHE A 123 -5.29 5.85 4.51
CA PHE A 123 -5.05 4.89 3.44
C PHE A 123 -3.60 5.01 3.00
N THR A 124 -2.80 3.95 3.18
CA THR A 124 -1.39 3.95 2.78
C THR A 124 -1.11 2.91 1.70
N GLN A 125 -0.28 3.28 0.73
CA GLN A 125 0.29 2.36 -0.25
C GLN A 125 1.57 1.70 0.25
N ASN A 126 2.11 2.19 1.37
CA ASN A 126 3.37 1.74 1.92
C ASN A 126 3.20 0.42 2.63
N ILE A 127 4.25 -0.39 2.60
CA ILE A 127 4.36 -1.68 3.26
C ILE A 127 5.35 -1.64 4.44
N ASP A 128 5.94 -0.46 4.70
CA ASP A 128 7.00 -0.22 5.67
C ASP A 128 6.52 -0.11 7.13
N THR A 129 5.20 -0.11 7.37
CA THR A 129 4.58 -0.05 8.70
C THR A 129 4.95 1.19 9.54
N LEU A 130 5.54 2.22 8.94
CA LEU A 130 6.02 3.40 9.68
C LEU A 130 4.88 4.20 10.32
N GLU A 131 3.66 4.11 9.81
CA GLU A 131 2.46 4.68 10.42
C GLU A 131 2.20 4.07 11.80
N ARG A 132 2.24 2.74 11.91
CA ARG A 132 2.07 2.01 13.17
C ARG A 132 3.20 2.35 14.14
N ARG A 133 4.43 2.42 13.63
CA ARG A 133 5.62 2.73 14.43
C ARG A 133 5.64 4.18 14.92
N ALA A 134 5.02 5.11 14.20
CA ALA A 134 4.74 6.46 14.71
C ALA A 134 3.65 6.50 15.80
N GLY A 135 3.05 5.36 16.14
CA GLY A 135 2.05 5.21 17.19
C GLY A 135 0.61 5.45 16.73
N LEU A 136 0.36 5.51 15.42
CA LEU A 136 -1.00 5.57 14.88
C LEU A 136 -1.70 4.24 15.12
N ALA A 137 -2.93 4.30 15.65
CA ALA A 137 -3.67 3.11 16.03
C ALA A 137 -4.03 2.27 14.78
N GLY A 138 -3.96 0.94 14.89
CA GLY A 138 -4.09 0.05 13.73
C GLY A 138 -5.45 0.15 13.02
N GLU A 139 -6.52 0.46 13.76
CA GLU A 139 -7.86 0.68 13.24
C GLU A 139 -8.01 1.98 12.43
N LYS A 140 -7.01 2.89 12.51
CA LYS A 140 -6.93 4.10 11.71
C LYS A 140 -6.14 3.91 10.42
N ILE A 141 -5.65 2.70 10.16
CA ILE A 141 -4.75 2.43 9.04
C ILE A 141 -5.38 1.38 8.13
N ILE A 142 -5.49 1.73 6.85
CA ILE A 142 -5.76 0.80 5.76
C ILE A 142 -4.48 0.68 4.94
N GLU A 143 -3.77 -0.42 5.18
CA GLU A 143 -2.61 -0.86 4.39
C GLU A 143 -3.12 -1.41 3.04
N ALA A 144 -3.30 -0.52 2.07
CA ALA A 144 -3.93 -0.86 0.79
C ALA A 144 -3.11 -1.91 0.02
N HIS A 145 -1.79 -1.88 0.16
CA HIS A 145 -0.88 -2.88 -0.41
C HIS A 145 -0.37 -3.87 0.63
N GLY A 146 -1.08 -4.02 1.76
CA GLY A 146 -0.69 -4.93 2.82
C GLY A 146 0.56 -4.50 3.57
N SER A 147 1.17 -5.41 4.33
CA SER A 147 2.37 -5.12 5.11
C SER A 147 3.17 -6.39 5.43
N PHE A 148 4.39 -6.20 5.97
CA PHE A 148 5.23 -7.29 6.48
C PHE A 148 4.79 -7.80 7.86
N ALA A 149 3.66 -7.35 8.40
CA ALA A 149 3.24 -7.67 9.77
C ALA A 149 2.74 -9.11 9.96
N SER A 150 2.38 -9.80 8.88
CA SER A 150 1.93 -11.20 8.89
C SER A 150 2.28 -11.90 7.58
N ASN A 151 2.21 -13.22 7.59
CA ASN A 151 2.61 -14.07 6.46
C ASN A 151 1.50 -15.08 6.15
N SER A 152 1.25 -15.35 4.87
CA SER A 152 0.23 -16.31 4.45
C SER A 152 0.65 -17.11 3.23
N CYS A 153 0.12 -18.33 3.13
CA CYS A 153 0.21 -19.11 1.90
C CYS A 153 -0.52 -18.42 0.74
N ILE A 154 0.11 -18.32 -0.44
CA ILE A 154 -0.51 -17.65 -1.59
C ILE A 154 -1.76 -18.40 -2.13
N GLU A 155 -1.86 -19.71 -1.89
CA GLU A 155 -2.92 -20.58 -2.39
C GLU A 155 -4.11 -20.69 -1.43
N CYS A 156 -3.86 -21.20 -0.22
CA CYS A 156 -4.92 -21.50 0.73
C CYS A 156 -5.15 -20.38 1.76
N LYS A 157 -4.33 -19.32 1.73
CA LYS A 157 -4.39 -18.18 2.66
C LYS A 157 -4.27 -18.57 4.15
N MET A 158 -3.76 -19.78 4.45
CA MET A 158 -3.42 -20.15 5.81
C MET A 158 -2.31 -19.23 6.32
N PRO A 159 -2.46 -18.66 7.53
CA PRO A 159 -1.38 -17.93 8.19
C PRO A 159 -0.14 -18.83 8.35
N PHE A 160 1.02 -18.20 8.25
CA PHE A 160 2.32 -18.83 8.41
C PHE A 160 3.09 -18.13 9.52
N ASP A 161 3.88 -18.89 10.27
CA ASP A 161 4.58 -18.41 11.45
C ASP A 161 5.66 -17.37 11.10
N GLU A 162 5.82 -16.35 11.95
CA GLU A 162 6.76 -15.26 11.72
C GLU A 162 8.22 -15.70 11.89
N GLU A 163 8.51 -16.55 12.88
CA GLU A 163 9.87 -17.05 13.13
C GLU A 163 10.31 -17.95 11.97
N GLU A 164 9.42 -18.85 11.52
CA GLU A 164 9.68 -19.70 10.36
C GLU A 164 9.87 -18.90 9.06
N MET A 165 9.08 -17.85 8.86
CA MET A 165 9.24 -16.98 7.69
C MET A 165 10.58 -16.23 7.76
N SER A 166 10.94 -15.70 8.92
CA SER A 166 12.20 -14.99 9.14
C SER A 166 13.40 -15.90 8.84
N GLU A 167 13.37 -17.15 9.32
CA GLU A 167 14.40 -18.14 8.99
C GLU A 167 14.51 -18.41 7.48
N ALA A 168 13.37 -18.53 6.80
CA ALA A 168 13.32 -18.76 5.36
C ALA A 168 13.94 -17.59 4.57
N VAL A 169 13.59 -16.35 4.95
CA VAL A 169 14.18 -15.12 4.39
C VAL A 169 15.68 -15.04 4.68
N GLU A 170 16.11 -15.38 5.90
CA GLU A 170 17.53 -15.30 6.26
C GLU A 170 18.40 -16.26 5.44
N LYS A 171 17.88 -17.47 5.20
CA LYS A 171 18.50 -18.51 4.37
C LYS A 171 18.38 -18.23 2.86
N GLY A 172 17.46 -17.35 2.45
CA GLY A 172 17.13 -17.11 1.04
C GLY A 172 16.38 -18.30 0.40
N GLU A 173 15.73 -19.13 1.21
CA GLU A 173 15.01 -20.33 0.78
C GLU A 173 13.50 -20.09 0.85
N PRO A 174 12.72 -20.38 -0.22
CA PRO A 174 11.28 -20.13 -0.22
C PRO A 174 10.51 -20.98 0.81
N ALA A 175 9.74 -20.33 1.67
CA ALA A 175 8.86 -21.00 2.63
C ALA A 175 7.68 -21.69 1.92
N ARG A 176 7.26 -22.83 2.49
CA ARG A 176 6.22 -23.70 1.96
C ARG A 176 5.15 -23.90 3.02
N CYS A 177 3.88 -23.84 2.61
CA CYS A 177 2.76 -24.06 3.51
C CYS A 177 2.63 -25.53 3.90
N ASP A 178 2.52 -25.81 5.20
CA ASP A 178 2.34 -27.17 5.73
C ASP A 178 1.05 -27.86 5.27
N SER A 179 0.02 -27.08 4.95
CA SER A 179 -1.30 -27.60 4.59
C SER A 179 -1.38 -28.05 3.13
N CYS A 180 -0.80 -27.28 2.20
CA CYS A 180 -0.96 -27.52 0.76
C CYS A 180 0.35 -27.52 -0.05
N GLY A 181 1.50 -27.25 0.56
CA GLY A 181 2.80 -27.15 -0.12
C GLY A 181 2.99 -25.90 -0.99
N GLY A 182 2.00 -25.00 -1.02
CA GLY A 182 2.07 -23.73 -1.75
C GLY A 182 3.13 -22.79 -1.17
N LEU A 183 3.61 -21.85 -1.98
CA LEU A 183 4.54 -20.82 -1.54
C LEU A 183 3.89 -19.92 -0.48
N VAL A 184 4.70 -19.41 0.43
CA VAL A 184 4.31 -18.44 1.45
C VAL A 184 4.95 -17.09 1.11
N LYS A 185 4.32 -15.99 1.49
CA LYS A 185 4.96 -14.67 1.48
C LYS A 185 4.36 -13.80 2.58
N PRO A 186 5.00 -12.67 2.92
CA PRO A 186 4.37 -11.64 3.73
C PRO A 186 3.07 -11.16 3.09
N ASP A 187 2.14 -10.68 3.89
CA ASP A 187 0.83 -10.21 3.48
C ASP A 187 0.87 -8.83 2.80
N ILE A 188 1.89 -8.62 1.96
CA ILE A 188 2.02 -7.53 1.01
C ILE A 188 1.32 -7.91 -0.30
N VAL A 189 0.66 -6.96 -0.95
CA VAL A 189 -0.10 -7.19 -2.19
C VAL A 189 0.85 -7.09 -3.38
N PHE A 190 1.01 -8.19 -4.10
CA PHE A 190 1.77 -8.22 -5.35
C PHE A 190 0.92 -7.71 -6.53
N PHE A 191 1.58 -7.30 -7.60
CA PHE A 191 0.91 -7.10 -8.89
C PHE A 191 0.22 -8.41 -9.31
N GLY A 192 -1.03 -8.30 -9.77
CA GLY A 192 -1.90 -9.44 -10.06
C GLY A 192 -2.75 -9.91 -8.87
N GLU A 193 -2.47 -9.47 -7.64
CA GLU A 193 -3.33 -9.77 -6.48
C GLU A 193 -4.42 -8.71 -6.24
N GLY A 194 -5.52 -9.15 -5.64
CA GLY A 194 -6.57 -8.24 -5.17
C GLY A 194 -6.15 -7.52 -3.88
N LEU A 195 -6.50 -6.23 -3.77
CA LEU A 195 -6.32 -5.48 -2.53
C LEU A 195 -7.14 -6.09 -1.38
N PRO A 196 -6.78 -5.81 -0.10
CA PRO A 196 -7.49 -6.33 1.06
C PRO A 196 -8.98 -5.95 1.05
N SER A 197 -9.85 -6.83 1.53
CA SER A 197 -11.28 -6.53 1.65
C SER A 197 -11.57 -5.30 2.52
N SER A 198 -10.73 -5.07 3.54
CA SER A 198 -10.78 -3.90 4.41
C SER A 198 -10.63 -2.58 3.64
N PHE A 199 -9.84 -2.57 2.56
CA PHE A 199 -9.74 -1.41 1.67
C PHE A 199 -11.09 -1.09 1.06
N PHE A 200 -11.71 -2.06 0.38
CA PHE A 200 -12.99 -1.86 -0.30
C PHE A 200 -14.16 -1.57 0.63
N SER A 201 -14.17 -2.14 1.85
CA SER A 201 -15.21 -1.86 2.83
C SER A 201 -15.12 -0.45 3.41
N THR A 202 -13.93 0.14 3.46
CA THR A 202 -13.67 1.45 4.11
C THR A 202 -13.70 2.60 3.11
N VAL A 203 -13.33 2.37 1.85
CA VAL A 203 -13.37 3.37 0.77
C VAL A 203 -14.70 4.16 0.69
N PRO A 204 -15.90 3.57 0.88
CA PRO A 204 -17.15 4.31 0.90
C PRO A 204 -17.22 5.46 1.91
N GLU A 205 -16.47 5.42 3.01
CA GLU A 205 -16.46 6.44 4.05
C GLU A 205 -15.90 7.78 3.57
N LEU A 206 -15.05 7.77 2.53
CA LEU A 206 -14.50 8.97 1.89
C LEU A 206 -15.60 9.92 1.38
N ARG A 207 -16.80 9.42 1.09
CA ARG A 207 -17.94 10.26 0.69
C ARG A 207 -18.43 11.21 1.78
N SER A 208 -17.95 11.03 3.01
CA SER A 208 -18.24 11.91 4.15
C SER A 208 -17.03 12.72 4.61
N ALA A 209 -15.95 12.76 3.82
CA ALA A 209 -14.75 13.53 4.12
C ALA A 209 -15.02 15.03 4.13
N ASP A 210 -14.48 15.70 5.14
CA ASP A 210 -14.43 17.17 5.19
C ASP A 210 -13.13 17.68 4.56
N LEU A 211 -12.05 16.90 4.65
CA LEU A 211 -10.74 17.22 4.10
C LEU A 211 -10.01 15.94 3.69
N LEU A 212 -9.35 15.96 2.54
CA LEU A 212 -8.47 14.87 2.08
C LEU A 212 -7.05 15.39 1.92
N PHE A 213 -6.10 14.80 2.65
CA PHE A 213 -4.68 14.95 2.35
C PHE A 213 -4.20 13.83 1.43
N ILE A 214 -3.39 14.18 0.44
CA ILE A 214 -2.72 13.26 -0.48
C ILE A 214 -1.23 13.57 -0.37
N LEU A 215 -0.45 12.65 0.20
CA LEU A 215 0.96 12.88 0.51
C LEU A 215 1.86 11.85 -0.15
N GLY A 216 2.94 12.32 -0.78
CA GLY A 216 4.05 11.46 -1.22
C GLY A 216 3.65 10.33 -2.17
N THR A 217 2.65 10.52 -3.03
CA THR A 217 2.19 9.49 -3.98
C THR A 217 2.13 10.04 -5.40
N SER A 218 2.44 9.18 -6.37
CA SER A 218 2.29 9.51 -7.81
C SER A 218 0.86 9.39 -8.32
N LEU A 219 -0.07 8.81 -7.55
CA LEU A 219 -1.45 8.51 -7.96
C LEU A 219 -1.54 7.78 -9.32
N THR A 220 -0.69 6.78 -9.55
CA THR A 220 -0.67 5.99 -10.79
C THR A 220 -1.16 4.56 -10.62
N VAL A 221 -1.15 4.03 -9.40
CA VAL A 221 -1.54 2.63 -9.12
C VAL A 221 -3.03 2.59 -8.79
N MET A 222 -3.80 1.90 -9.63
CA MET A 222 -5.22 1.62 -9.41
C MET A 222 -5.40 0.36 -8.56
N PRO A 223 -6.47 0.26 -7.76
CA PRO A 223 -7.58 1.22 -7.61
C PRO A 223 -7.29 2.40 -6.68
N PHE A 224 -6.16 2.38 -5.94
CA PHE A 224 -5.84 3.39 -4.92
C PHE A 224 -5.90 4.82 -5.44
N ALA A 225 -5.27 5.10 -6.59
CA ALA A 225 -5.26 6.43 -7.18
C ALA A 225 -6.66 7.01 -7.44
N GLY A 226 -7.64 6.16 -7.73
CA GLY A 226 -9.01 6.58 -8.06
C GLY A 226 -9.84 7.04 -6.85
N ILE A 227 -9.48 6.63 -5.62
CA ILE A 227 -10.34 6.88 -4.45
C ILE A 227 -10.37 8.36 -4.05
N CYS A 228 -9.36 9.14 -4.44
CA CYS A 228 -9.31 10.59 -4.20
C CYS A 228 -10.44 11.37 -4.90
N ARG A 229 -11.15 10.74 -5.86
CA ARG A 229 -12.31 11.30 -6.55
C ARG A 229 -13.64 11.03 -5.83
N LEU A 230 -13.63 10.13 -4.84
CA LEU A 230 -14.84 9.71 -4.13
C LEU A 230 -15.25 10.68 -3.02
N VAL A 231 -14.37 11.61 -2.64
CA VAL A 231 -14.71 12.68 -1.70
C VAL A 231 -15.67 13.69 -2.34
N PRO A 232 -16.57 14.33 -1.56
CA PRO A 232 -17.49 15.34 -2.07
C PRO A 232 -16.81 16.43 -2.90
N GLU A 233 -17.52 17.03 -3.87
CA GLU A 233 -16.98 18.15 -4.65
C GLU A 233 -16.64 19.39 -3.78
N SER A 234 -17.31 19.53 -2.63
CA SER A 234 -17.03 20.56 -1.64
C SER A 234 -15.88 20.22 -0.69
N CYS A 235 -15.41 18.97 -0.66
CA CYS A 235 -14.29 18.56 0.19
C CYS A 235 -12.99 19.09 -0.44
N PRO A 236 -12.24 19.97 0.24
CA PRO A 236 -10.92 20.36 -0.22
C PRO A 236 -9.99 19.14 -0.30
N ARG A 237 -9.15 19.10 -1.33
CA ARG A 237 -8.08 18.10 -1.49
C ARG A 237 -6.74 18.79 -1.46
N VAL A 238 -5.85 18.35 -0.58
CA VAL A 238 -4.54 18.97 -0.37
C VAL A 238 -3.47 17.98 -0.79
N LEU A 239 -2.77 18.29 -1.89
CA LEU A 239 -1.61 17.54 -2.32
C LEU A 239 -0.35 18.11 -1.66
N ILE A 240 0.37 17.27 -0.94
CA ILE A 240 1.71 17.54 -0.43
C ILE A 240 2.65 16.55 -1.12
N ASN A 241 3.36 17.01 -2.14
CA ASN A 241 4.21 16.15 -2.96
C ASN A 241 5.28 16.97 -3.68
N LEU A 242 6.34 16.34 -4.18
CA LEU A 242 7.33 17.04 -5.00
C LEU A 242 6.72 17.54 -6.32
N ASP A 243 5.92 16.68 -6.96
CA ASP A 243 5.31 16.94 -8.27
C ASP A 243 3.79 17.02 -8.19
N ALA A 244 3.18 17.77 -9.10
CA ALA A 244 1.74 17.72 -9.32
C ALA A 244 1.34 16.37 -9.93
N VAL A 245 0.30 15.74 -9.38
CA VAL A 245 -0.12 14.37 -9.76
C VAL A 245 -1.63 14.26 -9.89
N GLY A 246 -2.07 13.27 -10.67
CA GLY A 246 -3.50 13.02 -10.92
C GLY A 246 -4.20 14.24 -11.53
N ASP A 247 -5.43 14.49 -11.07
CA ASP A 247 -6.21 15.69 -11.43
C ASP A 247 -6.24 16.75 -10.32
N ILE A 248 -5.35 16.64 -9.33
CA ILE A 248 -5.36 17.56 -8.20
C ILE A 248 -4.94 18.95 -8.67
N GLY A 249 -5.69 19.97 -8.24
CA GLY A 249 -5.57 21.35 -8.68
C GLY A 249 -6.67 21.77 -9.67
N SER A 250 -7.46 20.81 -10.17
CA SER A 250 -8.57 21.08 -11.08
C SER A 250 -9.82 21.60 -10.36
N ARG A 251 -10.03 21.28 -9.08
CA ARG A 251 -11.19 21.76 -8.31
C ARG A 251 -10.95 23.14 -7.69
N PRO A 252 -12.02 23.92 -7.41
CA PRO A 252 -11.92 25.24 -6.79
C PRO A 252 -11.19 25.24 -5.45
N ASP A 253 -11.28 24.17 -4.67
CA ASP A 253 -10.68 24.04 -3.33
C ASP A 253 -9.50 23.06 -3.26
N ASP A 254 -8.99 22.61 -4.41
CA ASP A 254 -7.74 21.86 -4.42
C ASP A 254 -6.54 22.76 -4.09
N VAL A 255 -5.64 22.27 -3.24
CA VAL A 255 -4.39 22.95 -2.88
C VAL A 255 -3.19 22.10 -3.30
N LEU A 256 -2.27 22.71 -4.03
CA LEU A 256 -1.00 22.11 -4.44
C LEU A 256 0.12 22.69 -3.60
N ALA A 257 0.51 21.99 -2.55
CA ALA A 257 1.63 22.37 -1.69
C ALA A 257 2.87 21.58 -2.10
N LEU A 258 3.52 22.04 -3.17
CA LEU A 258 4.64 21.33 -3.77
C LEU A 258 5.94 21.50 -2.95
N GLY A 259 6.57 20.39 -2.61
CA GLY A 259 7.78 20.32 -1.80
C GLY A 259 7.88 19.01 -1.02
N GLU A 260 8.96 18.86 -0.26
CA GLU A 260 9.16 17.71 0.61
C GLU A 260 8.07 17.63 1.67
N CYS A 261 7.53 16.43 1.91
CA CYS A 261 6.41 16.21 2.83
C CYS A 261 6.69 16.78 4.23
N ASP A 262 7.84 16.45 4.81
CA ASP A 262 8.19 16.90 6.17
C ASP A 262 8.29 18.43 6.27
N THR A 263 8.83 19.08 5.25
CA THR A 263 8.95 20.54 5.19
C THR A 263 7.59 21.22 5.11
N VAL A 264 6.68 20.71 4.27
CA VAL A 264 5.33 21.28 4.11
C VAL A 264 4.46 21.01 5.34
N VAL A 265 4.53 19.79 5.90
CA VAL A 265 3.82 19.42 7.13
C VAL A 265 4.26 20.27 8.31
N ARG A 266 5.57 20.53 8.45
CA ARG A 266 6.11 21.44 9.47
C ARG A 266 5.48 22.84 9.37
N LYS A 267 5.43 23.41 8.16
CA LYS A 267 4.79 24.73 7.92
C LYS A 267 3.28 24.71 8.22
N LEU A 268 2.59 23.64 7.87
CA LEU A 268 1.17 23.48 8.21
C LEU A 268 0.98 23.47 9.73
N CYS A 269 1.82 22.72 10.46
CA CYS A 269 1.79 22.68 11.92
C CYS A 269 2.19 24.01 12.56
N GLU A 270 3.06 24.81 11.95
CA GLU A 270 3.32 26.20 12.38
C GLU A 270 2.04 27.05 12.30
N GLU A 271 1.34 27.02 11.17
CA GLU A 271 0.08 27.75 10.97
C GLU A 271 -1.05 27.26 11.89
N LEU A 272 -1.06 25.97 12.24
CA LEU A 272 -1.99 25.38 13.21
C LEU A 272 -1.62 25.66 14.67
N GLY A 273 -0.39 26.09 14.96
CA GLY A 273 0.15 26.21 16.32
C GLY A 273 0.46 24.87 16.97
N TRP A 274 0.74 23.83 16.18
CA TRP A 274 0.99 22.45 16.60
C TRP A 274 2.46 22.02 16.49
N LEU A 275 3.36 22.92 16.07
CA LEU A 275 4.75 22.58 15.78
C LEU A 275 5.46 21.90 16.97
N ASP A 276 5.34 22.48 18.17
CA ASP A 276 6.01 21.93 19.36
C ASP A 276 5.47 20.53 19.74
N GLU A 277 4.18 20.31 19.56
CA GLU A 277 3.56 19.00 19.81
C GLU A 277 4.02 17.96 18.78
N LEU A 278 4.10 18.35 17.52
CA LEU A 278 4.60 17.52 16.43
C LEU A 278 6.07 17.11 16.66
N GLU A 279 6.94 18.08 16.97
CA GLU A 279 8.35 17.83 17.27
C GLU A 279 8.52 16.91 18.47
N ARG A 280 7.72 17.12 19.52
CA ARG A 280 7.73 16.26 20.70
C ARG A 280 7.30 14.83 20.39
N LEU A 281 6.28 14.63 19.54
CA LEU A 281 5.87 13.29 19.10
C LEU A 281 6.93 12.64 18.23
N TRP A 282 7.51 13.38 17.28
CA TRP A 282 8.54 12.85 16.41
C TRP A 282 9.83 12.52 17.19
N ALA A 283 10.22 13.33 18.17
CA ALA A 283 11.36 13.03 19.06
C ALA A 283 11.16 11.74 19.86
N GLN A 284 9.92 11.40 20.24
CA GLN A 284 9.63 10.13 20.89
C GLN A 284 9.87 8.91 19.99
N THR A 285 9.96 9.07 18.67
CA THR A 285 10.29 7.96 17.76
C THR A 285 11.80 7.72 17.61
N GLU A 286 12.65 8.51 18.26
CA GLU A 286 14.11 8.47 18.05
C GLU A 286 14.74 7.11 18.36
N TYR A 287 14.17 6.36 19.32
CA TYR A 287 14.66 5.03 19.68
C TYR A 287 14.23 3.91 18.73
N LEU A 288 13.33 4.20 17.78
CA LEU A 288 12.73 3.18 16.95
C LEU A 288 13.62 2.79 15.76
N GLY A 289 14.52 3.65 15.28
CA GLY A 289 15.46 3.28 14.24
C GLY A 289 16.76 2.69 14.80
N GLU A 290 17.38 1.77 14.07
CA GLU A 290 18.81 1.52 14.25
C GLU A 290 19.56 2.78 13.78
N LYS A 291 20.67 3.14 14.45
CA LYS A 291 21.58 4.17 13.92
C LYS A 291 22.31 3.58 12.73
N VAL A 292 21.63 3.43 11.59
CA VAL A 292 22.28 3.02 10.36
C VAL A 292 23.03 4.24 9.85
N GLU A 293 24.36 4.24 9.99
CA GLU A 293 25.19 5.30 9.39
C GLU A 293 25.02 5.23 7.86
N GLU A 294 25.06 6.36 7.14
CA GLU A 294 24.94 6.37 5.67
C GLU A 294 25.97 5.45 4.99
N GLU A 295 27.13 5.26 5.64
CA GLU A 295 28.15 4.29 5.22
C GLU A 295 27.66 2.85 5.34
N GLU A 296 26.88 2.52 6.37
CA GLU A 296 26.32 1.19 6.62
C GLU A 296 25.21 0.85 5.62
N VAL A 297 24.36 1.79 5.21
CA VAL A 297 23.40 1.58 4.10
C VAL A 297 24.16 1.27 2.80
N GLY A 298 25.25 2.02 2.55
CA GLY A 298 26.15 1.78 1.43
C GLY A 298 26.88 0.44 1.53
N GLU A 299 27.27 -0.01 2.72
CA GLU A 299 27.90 -1.30 2.97
C GLU A 299 26.91 -2.46 2.87
N ILE A 300 25.70 -2.34 3.39
CA ILE A 300 24.60 -3.30 3.19
C ILE A 300 24.37 -3.49 1.69
N THR A 301 24.26 -2.39 0.94
CA THR A 301 24.15 -2.43 -0.52
C THR A 301 25.32 -3.17 -1.17
N ARG A 302 26.56 -2.90 -0.76
CA ARG A 302 27.77 -3.59 -1.29
C ARG A 302 27.90 -5.05 -0.84
N ASP A 303 27.40 -5.40 0.32
CA ASP A 303 27.43 -6.77 0.85
C ASP A 303 26.36 -7.64 0.16
N ILE A 304 25.20 -7.08 -0.15
CA ILE A 304 24.21 -7.66 -1.07
C ILE A 304 24.85 -7.90 -2.44
N GLU A 305 25.54 -6.90 -3.00
CA GLU A 305 26.28 -7.03 -4.27
C GLU A 305 27.32 -8.17 -4.24
N ARG A 306 27.96 -8.43 -3.10
CA ARG A 306 28.98 -9.48 -2.97
C ARG A 306 28.36 -10.86 -2.81
N LYS A 307 27.29 -10.99 -2.03
CA LYS A 307 26.61 -12.27 -1.78
C LYS A 307 25.87 -12.77 -3.01
N LEU A 308 25.26 -11.88 -3.79
CA LEU A 308 24.60 -12.22 -5.07
C LEU A 308 25.59 -12.69 -6.14
N LYS A 309 26.80 -12.13 -6.19
CA LYS A 309 27.87 -12.63 -7.09
C LYS A 309 28.35 -14.03 -6.72
N VAL A 310 28.24 -14.42 -5.43
CA VAL A 310 28.61 -15.75 -4.97
C VAL A 310 27.53 -16.77 -5.31
N SER A 311 26.23 -16.42 -5.21
CA SER A 311 25.14 -17.32 -5.65
C SER A 311 25.18 -17.58 -7.16
N GLU A 312 25.47 -16.56 -7.98
CA GLU A 312 25.71 -16.73 -9.43
C GLU A 312 26.87 -17.69 -9.73
N ALA A 313 27.94 -17.66 -8.92
CA ALA A 313 29.08 -18.55 -9.07
C ALA A 313 28.78 -19.99 -8.61
N VAL A 314 27.87 -20.18 -7.65
CA VAL A 314 27.44 -21.52 -7.20
C VAL A 314 26.50 -22.18 -8.21
N GLU A 315 25.59 -21.42 -8.83
CA GLU A 315 24.75 -21.91 -9.94
C GLU A 315 25.58 -22.33 -11.18
N GLN A 316 26.69 -21.63 -11.46
CA GLN A 316 27.59 -21.99 -12.55
C GLN A 316 28.42 -23.25 -12.26
N VAL A 317 28.70 -23.57 -10.99
CA VAL A 317 29.49 -24.77 -10.61
C VAL A 317 28.63 -26.03 -10.54
N GLU A 318 27.33 -25.93 -10.26
CA GLU A 318 26.42 -27.09 -10.32
C GLU A 318 26.11 -27.54 -11.75
N GLN A 319 26.32 -26.67 -12.75
CA GLN A 319 26.15 -27.01 -14.17
C GLN A 319 27.40 -27.64 -14.81
N GLU A 320 28.54 -27.73 -14.10
CA GLU A 320 29.76 -28.36 -14.60
C GLU A 320 30.22 -29.54 -13.71
N LYS A 321 29.64 -30.72 -13.93
CA LYS A 321 30.32 -32.01 -13.69
C LYS A 321 30.19 -32.95 -14.89
N PRO A 322 31.20 -33.79 -15.14
CA PRO A 322 31.72 -34.04 -16.49
C PRO A 322 31.00 -35.17 -17.23
N GLU A 323 30.79 -34.97 -18.52
CA GLU A 323 30.47 -36.02 -19.48
C GLU A 323 31.59 -37.07 -19.52
N LYS A 324 31.22 -38.35 -19.36
CA LYS A 324 32.10 -39.48 -19.65
C LYS A 324 31.61 -40.24 -20.90
N GLU A 325 32.54 -40.27 -21.87
CA GLU A 325 32.90 -41.36 -22.78
C GLU A 325 31.90 -41.80 -23.87
N GLU A 326 32.18 -41.35 -25.10
CA GLU A 326 31.81 -42.07 -26.33
C GLU A 326 32.88 -43.11 -26.70
N ALA A 327 32.38 -44.27 -27.15
CA ALA A 327 33.14 -45.47 -27.45
C ALA A 327 33.85 -45.41 -28.81
N THR A 328 35.02 -46.08 -28.90
CA THR A 328 35.61 -46.51 -30.18
C THR A 328 35.69 -48.03 -30.22
N ALA A 329 35.20 -48.62 -31.31
CA ALA A 329 35.26 -50.06 -31.58
C ALA A 329 36.39 -50.39 -32.58
N VAL A 330 37.01 -51.57 -32.43
CA VAL A 330 37.20 -52.63 -33.47
C VAL A 330 38.19 -53.68 -32.96
N SER A 331 37.76 -54.94 -32.81
CA SER A 331 38.23 -56.14 -33.55
C SER A 331 37.82 -57.51 -32.92
N LYS A 332 36.89 -58.22 -33.60
CA LYS A 332 36.76 -59.68 -33.92
C LYS A 332 37.03 -60.81 -32.85
N PRO A 333 36.54 -62.08 -33.04
CA PRO A 333 35.26 -62.56 -33.60
C PRO A 333 34.66 -63.87 -32.94
N VAL A 334 33.45 -64.25 -33.40
CA VAL A 334 32.76 -65.59 -33.52
C VAL A 334 32.02 -66.27 -32.34
N GLU A 335 30.89 -66.89 -32.76
CA GLU A 335 30.07 -68.01 -32.23
C GLU A 335 28.92 -67.63 -31.30
N ASP A 336 27.70 -68.18 -31.39
CA ASP A 336 26.91 -68.92 -32.40
C ASP A 336 25.50 -69.03 -31.76
N GLY A 337 24.41 -69.11 -32.52
CA GLY A 337 23.10 -69.45 -31.92
C GLY A 337 21.86 -68.85 -32.59
N ALA A 338 21.26 -69.65 -33.47
CA ALA A 338 19.92 -69.55 -34.06
C ALA A 338 18.81 -69.20 -33.03
N VAL A 339 17.63 -68.66 -33.40
CA VAL A 339 16.55 -69.33 -34.15
C VAL A 339 15.59 -68.32 -34.84
N LYS A 340 15.13 -68.76 -36.02
CA LYS A 340 14.10 -68.28 -36.97
C LYS A 340 12.74 -67.82 -36.39
N ALA A 341 12.08 -66.87 -37.08
CA ALA A 341 10.92 -67.11 -38.00
C ALA A 341 10.36 -65.77 -38.55
N GLU A 342 10.50 -65.53 -39.87
CA GLU A 342 9.41 -65.43 -40.89
C GLU A 342 8.51 -64.17 -40.75
N GLU A 343 8.81 -63.06 -41.44
CA GLU A 343 8.47 -62.67 -42.83
C GLU A 343 6.96 -62.65 -43.20
N ALA A 344 6.45 -61.43 -43.45
CA ALA A 344 5.56 -61.16 -44.58
C ALA A 344 5.67 -59.69 -45.07
N LYS A 345 6.32 -59.54 -46.23
CA LYS A 345 6.26 -58.52 -47.32
C LYS A 345 5.36 -57.28 -47.10
N ALA A 346 5.91 -56.06 -47.21
CA ALA A 346 6.18 -55.28 -48.45
C ALA A 346 4.89 -54.88 -49.20
N THR A 347 4.65 -53.62 -49.58
CA THR A 347 5.37 -52.87 -50.64
C THR A 347 4.92 -51.40 -50.56
N THR A 348 5.80 -50.45 -50.19
CA THR A 348 6.36 -49.32 -50.98
C THR A 348 5.53 -48.77 -52.15
N THR A 349 5.36 -47.44 -52.16
CA THR A 349 5.74 -46.40 -53.15
C THR A 349 4.76 -45.22 -52.98
N GLU A 350 5.06 -43.93 -53.12
CA GLU A 350 6.23 -43.13 -53.46
C GLU A 350 5.90 -41.67 -53.03
N LYS A 351 6.94 -40.89 -52.75
CA LYS A 351 7.00 -39.40 -52.66
C LYS A 351 6.69 -38.78 -54.04
N PRO A 352 6.82 -37.46 -54.29
CA PRO A 352 6.84 -36.23 -53.46
C PRO A 352 5.75 -35.26 -54.02
N GLU A 353 5.59 -33.97 -53.67
CA GLU A 353 6.50 -32.84 -53.82
C GLU A 353 5.70 -31.55 -53.50
N MET A 354 6.36 -30.56 -52.89
CA MET A 354 5.84 -29.19 -52.74
C MET A 354 5.86 -28.47 -54.11
N PRO A 355 5.16 -27.33 -54.26
CA PRO A 355 5.98 -26.12 -54.28
C PRO A 355 5.36 -24.88 -53.60
N GLU A 356 6.29 -24.00 -53.25
CA GLU A 356 6.19 -22.60 -52.88
C GLU A 356 5.39 -21.75 -53.89
N LYS A 357 4.72 -20.68 -53.42
CA LYS A 357 5.15 -19.28 -53.62
C LYS A 357 4.05 -18.24 -53.32
N GLU A 358 4.52 -17.16 -52.69
CA GLU A 358 4.20 -15.75 -52.88
C GLU A 358 2.79 -15.31 -53.32
N SER A 359 2.20 -14.38 -52.55
CA SER A 359 1.63 -13.16 -53.13
C SER A 359 1.37 -12.09 -52.06
N LYS A 360 1.87 -10.88 -52.33
CA LYS A 360 1.34 -9.61 -51.82
C LYS A 360 -0.11 -9.44 -52.32
N ASP A 361 -0.99 -8.86 -51.51
CA ASP A 361 -1.58 -7.54 -51.80
C ASP A 361 -2.50 -7.06 -50.67
N THR A 362 -2.44 -5.75 -50.49
CA THR A 362 -3.28 -4.83 -49.70
C THR A 362 -4.78 -4.97 -49.96
N VAL A 363 -5.64 -4.79 -48.93
CA VAL A 363 -6.88 -3.96 -48.96
C VAL A 363 -7.33 -3.60 -47.52
N GLU A 364 -7.55 -2.31 -47.31
CA GLU A 364 -8.49 -1.54 -46.47
C GLU A 364 -9.22 -2.11 -45.22
N LYS A 365 -9.17 -1.26 -44.17
CA LYS A 365 -10.21 -0.86 -43.20
C LYS A 365 -11.19 -1.91 -42.65
N ALA A 366 -11.11 -2.13 -41.34
CA ALA A 366 -12.26 -2.13 -40.45
C ALA A 366 -11.88 -1.50 -39.10
N ASP A 367 -12.71 -0.55 -38.72
CA ASP A 367 -12.78 0.19 -37.46
C ASP A 367 -13.54 -0.70 -36.47
N GLU A 368 -13.03 -0.90 -35.25
CA GLU A 368 -13.84 -1.29 -34.08
C GLU A 368 -13.01 -1.17 -32.80
N THR A 369 -13.24 -0.07 -32.10
CA THR A 369 -12.97 0.15 -30.68
C THR A 369 -14.07 -0.53 -29.85
N GLU A 370 -13.71 -1.42 -28.93
CA GLU A 370 -14.62 -1.81 -27.83
C GLU A 370 -14.19 -1.09 -26.54
N ASP A 371 -14.96 -0.05 -26.22
CA ASP A 371 -14.97 0.69 -24.97
C ASP A 371 -16.07 0.09 -24.08
N VAL A 372 -15.70 -0.48 -22.93
CA VAL A 372 -16.64 -1.09 -21.98
C VAL A 372 -17.26 0.01 -21.13
N THR A 373 -18.45 0.47 -21.53
CA THR A 373 -19.27 1.43 -20.78
C THR A 373 -20.11 0.71 -19.71
N LEU A 374 -19.85 1.01 -18.44
CA LEU A 374 -20.74 0.65 -17.32
C LEU A 374 -21.96 1.59 -17.31
N GLN A 375 -23.15 1.03 -17.56
CA GLN A 375 -24.43 1.72 -17.52
C GLN A 375 -24.87 2.01 -16.07
N THR A 376 -25.04 3.30 -15.76
CA THR A 376 -25.78 3.80 -14.60
C THR A 376 -27.28 3.81 -14.92
N GLN A 377 -28.09 3.06 -14.18
CA GLN A 377 -29.55 3.16 -14.27
C GLN A 377 -30.07 4.31 -13.39
N VAL A 378 -30.75 5.23 -14.06
CA VAL A 378 -31.54 6.33 -13.51
C VAL A 378 -32.88 5.77 -13.03
N LEU A 379 -33.24 5.99 -11.76
CA LEU A 379 -34.62 5.83 -11.28
C LEU A 379 -35.24 7.21 -11.09
N THR A 380 -36.29 7.44 -11.87
CA THR A 380 -37.12 8.63 -11.91
C THR A 380 -38.17 8.64 -10.80
N ASP A 381 -38.40 9.84 -10.26
CA ASP A 381 -39.45 10.30 -9.35
C ASP A 381 -40.89 9.92 -9.79
N PRO A 382 -41.80 9.62 -8.85
CA PRO A 382 -43.21 9.91 -9.07
C PRO A 382 -43.85 10.64 -7.87
N SER A 383 -44.14 11.93 -8.07
CA SER A 383 -45.17 12.65 -7.33
C SER A 383 -46.52 12.60 -8.06
N LYS A 384 -47.60 12.49 -7.27
CA LYS A 384 -49.05 12.57 -7.58
C LYS A 384 -49.82 11.25 -7.80
N ALA A 385 -50.44 10.78 -6.72
CA ALA A 385 -51.85 10.35 -6.73
C ALA A 385 -52.46 10.60 -5.34
N GLU A 386 -53.46 11.46 -5.29
CA GLU A 386 -54.21 11.86 -4.09
C GLU A 386 -55.63 11.27 -4.14
N LEU A 387 -56.25 11.11 -2.95
CA LEU A 387 -57.68 10.94 -2.63
C LEU A 387 -58.29 9.52 -2.66
N ALA A 388 -58.57 8.93 -1.48
CA ALA A 388 -59.79 9.21 -0.71
C ALA A 388 -60.07 8.21 0.45
N ARG A 389 -60.29 8.76 1.67
CA ARG A 389 -61.17 8.30 2.78
C ARG A 389 -60.72 7.05 3.59
N LYS A 390 -60.84 6.95 4.92
CA LYS A 390 -61.50 7.74 5.98
C LYS A 390 -61.06 7.19 7.36
N GLU A 391 -60.95 8.09 8.35
CA GLU A 391 -61.28 7.95 9.78
C GLU A 391 -60.86 6.66 10.54
N THR A 392 -59.92 6.79 11.50
CA THR A 392 -60.20 6.74 12.95
C THR A 392 -58.92 6.84 13.79
N ALA A 393 -58.95 7.72 14.79
CA ALA A 393 -58.06 7.81 15.95
C ALA A 393 -58.96 8.17 17.15
N PRO A 394 -58.49 8.13 18.41
CA PRO A 394 -57.54 7.24 19.11
C PRO A 394 -58.28 6.57 20.31
N PRO A 395 -57.62 5.99 21.35
CA PRO A 395 -57.11 6.85 22.43
C PRO A 395 -55.83 6.34 23.15
N ALA A 396 -55.06 7.29 23.68
CA ALA A 396 -54.46 7.22 25.02
C ALA A 396 -55.39 8.04 25.95
N PRO A 397 -55.45 7.90 27.30
CA PRO A 397 -54.30 7.69 28.20
C PRO A 397 -54.60 6.83 29.46
N GLU A 398 -53.58 6.59 30.32
CA GLU A 398 -53.76 6.75 31.77
C GLU A 398 -52.41 6.83 32.51
N ALA A 399 -52.40 7.70 33.52
CA ALA A 399 -51.29 8.09 34.38
C ALA A 399 -51.51 7.59 35.82
N LYS A 400 -50.46 7.75 36.66
CA LYS A 400 -50.35 7.78 38.14
C LYS A 400 -49.32 6.75 38.64
N LYS A 401 -48.42 7.04 39.59
CA LYS A 401 -48.41 8.08 40.63
C LYS A 401 -46.99 8.24 41.20
N GLU A 402 -46.71 9.45 41.68
CA GLU A 402 -45.59 9.87 42.51
C GLU A 402 -45.58 9.18 43.89
N GLU A 403 -44.39 9.07 44.50
CA GLU A 403 -44.22 9.32 45.93
C GLU A 403 -42.84 10.00 46.17
N GLU A 404 -42.90 11.24 46.65
CA GLU A 404 -41.83 12.00 47.29
C GLU A 404 -41.45 11.36 48.63
N ILE A 405 -40.17 11.43 49.06
CA ILE A 405 -39.82 11.95 50.39
C ILE A 405 -38.51 12.77 50.31
N SER A 406 -38.59 13.92 50.96
CA SER A 406 -37.74 15.12 51.05
C SER A 406 -36.47 15.03 51.93
N GLU A 407 -35.50 15.89 51.57
CA GLU A 407 -34.69 16.81 52.40
C GLU A 407 -34.19 16.43 53.82
N LYS A 408 -32.86 16.61 54.03
CA LYS A 408 -32.19 17.52 55.01
C LYS A 408 -30.72 17.13 55.14
N SER A 409 -29.74 17.92 54.67
CA SER A 409 -29.17 19.17 55.22
C SER A 409 -28.05 18.98 56.26
N ALA A 410 -26.96 19.72 56.02
CA ALA A 410 -26.05 20.36 56.98
C ALA A 410 -24.75 19.64 57.44
N ASP A 411 -23.64 20.23 56.97
CA ASP A 411 -22.60 20.87 57.77
C ASP A 411 -21.48 20.05 58.46
N ASP A 412 -20.26 20.32 57.95
CA ASP A 412 -19.08 20.82 58.69
C ASP A 412 -18.08 19.81 59.31
N VAL A 413 -16.87 20.34 59.51
CA VAL A 413 -15.73 19.87 60.33
C VAL A 413 -14.51 19.29 59.58
N THR A 414 -13.67 20.23 59.13
CA THR A 414 -12.21 20.39 59.41
C THR A 414 -11.27 19.19 59.66
N ALA A 415 -10.19 19.19 58.86
CA ALA A 415 -8.75 19.20 59.23
C ALA A 415 -8.07 18.07 60.04
N SER A 416 -6.85 17.73 59.55
CA SER A 416 -5.69 17.12 60.25
C SER A 416 -5.79 15.60 60.51
N GLU A 417 -4.78 14.73 60.42
CA GLU A 417 -3.31 14.75 60.58
C GLU A 417 -2.67 13.64 59.69
N LYS A 418 -1.65 13.94 58.88
CA LYS A 418 -0.25 13.47 58.95
C LYS A 418 0.17 12.43 60.02
N VAL A 419 1.16 11.63 59.60
CA VAL A 419 2.24 10.92 60.33
C VAL A 419 2.03 9.41 60.58
N GLU A 420 2.78 8.58 59.85
CA GLU A 420 3.78 7.61 60.34
C GLU A 420 4.23 6.69 59.17
N VAL A 421 5.46 6.23 58.98
CA VAL A 421 6.85 6.66 59.24
C VAL A 421 7.70 5.73 58.36
N GLU A 422 8.78 6.27 57.78
CA GLU A 422 9.85 5.53 57.10
C GLU A 422 10.52 4.49 58.01
N ALA A 423 10.91 3.33 57.46
CA ALA A 423 12.29 2.80 57.56
C ALA A 423 12.36 1.38 56.99
N GLU A 424 13.10 1.20 55.90
CA GLU A 424 14.17 0.20 55.87
C GLU A 424 15.11 0.47 54.69
N LYS A 425 16.30 0.95 55.00
CA LYS A 425 17.44 1.03 54.09
C LYS A 425 18.60 0.26 54.73
N LYS A 426 19.19 -0.61 53.90
CA LYS A 426 20.54 -1.20 53.97
C LYS A 426 20.79 -2.28 55.02
N SER A 427 21.21 -3.46 54.56
CA SER A 427 22.64 -3.83 54.43
C SER A 427 22.81 -5.35 54.29
N VAL A 428 23.92 -5.77 53.65
CA VAL A 428 24.53 -7.13 53.64
C VAL A 428 23.91 -8.05 52.56
N LEU A 429 24.61 -8.54 51.51
CA LEU A 429 26.01 -8.87 51.28
C LEU A 429 26.34 -8.82 49.77
#